data_AF-A0A3E0AZZ1-F1
#
_entry.id   AF-A0A3E0AZZ1-F1
#
_cell.length_a   1.000
_cell.length_b   1.000
_cell.length_c   1.000
_cell.angle_alpha   90.00
_cell.angle_beta   90.00
_cell.angle_gamma   90.00
#
_symmetry.space_group_name_H-M   'P 1'
#
loop_
_entity.id
_entity.type
_entity.pdbx_description
1 polymer ?
#
loop_
_entity_poly.entity_id
_entity_poly.type
_entity_poly.pdbx_seq_one_letter_code
_entity_poly.pdbx_strand_id
1 'polypeptide(L)'
;MIEFKVEGRPVPQPRPRVYRTATGKSKAVNSRQSINYKRIVKYAALSEMNKQQLTMTDRPLAMSLTFVFAPPKSYTKKKLEAVKSGELRYTKKPDLDNLAKAILDACNNTVYKDDSQIITLSINKEYGHTDHVAVEITQL
;
A
#
# COMPACT_ATOMS: atom_id res chain seq x y z
N MET A 1 -3.27 -17.15 -6.72
CA MET A 1 -3.74 -15.86 -6.19
C MET A 1 -3.19 -15.74 -4.79
N ILE A 2 -2.63 -14.58 -4.43
CA ILE A 2 -2.21 -14.30 -3.06
C ILE A 2 -2.97 -13.10 -2.55
N GLU A 3 -3.52 -13.24 -1.35
CA GLU A 3 -4.29 -12.22 -0.65
C GLU A 3 -3.70 -12.00 0.73
N PHE A 4 -3.34 -10.76 1.04
CA PHE A 4 -2.84 -10.44 2.37
C PHE A 4 -3.30 -9.07 2.83
N LYS A 5 -3.33 -8.91 4.14
CA LYS A 5 -3.73 -7.68 4.81
C LYS A 5 -2.54 -7.06 5.53
N VAL A 6 -2.37 -5.75 5.36
CA VAL A 6 -1.39 -4.95 6.08
C VAL A 6 -2.13 -4.13 7.12
N GLU A 7 -2.00 -4.52 8.39
CA GLU A 7 -2.66 -3.83 9.51
C GLU A 7 -2.06 -2.43 9.75
N GLY A 8 -2.92 -1.50 10.14
CA GLY A 8 -2.54 -0.14 10.49
C GLY A 8 -2.73 0.86 9.35
N ARG A 9 -2.52 2.13 9.68
CA ARG A 9 -2.83 3.25 8.77
C ARG A 9 -1.99 3.16 7.50
N PRO A 10 -2.61 3.16 6.30
CA PRO A 10 -1.87 3.19 5.05
C PRO A 10 -0.91 4.39 4.98
N VAL A 11 0.34 4.12 4.60
CA VAL A 11 1.40 5.14 4.51
C VAL A 11 1.81 5.33 3.04
N PRO A 12 1.82 6.56 2.52
CA PRO A 12 2.26 6.82 1.16
C PRO A 12 3.77 6.69 1.03
N GLN A 13 4.24 6.43 -0.19
CA GLN A 13 5.65 6.55 -0.57
C GLN A 13 5.85 7.88 -1.32
N PRO A 14 6.16 8.99 -0.60
CA PRO A 14 6.44 10.26 -1.26
C PRO A 14 7.74 10.17 -2.07
N ARG A 15 7.93 11.11 -2.99
CA ARG A 15 9.20 11.22 -3.72
C ARG A 15 10.35 11.43 -2.72
N PRO A 16 11.48 10.73 -2.88
CA PRO A 16 12.64 10.89 -2.01
C PRO A 16 13.09 12.36 -1.96
N ARG A 17 13.48 12.83 -0.78
CA ARG A 17 14.13 14.13 -0.67
C ARG A 17 15.57 14.01 -1.15
N VAL A 18 16.00 14.95 -1.98
CA VAL A 18 17.37 15.01 -2.49
C VAL A 18 18.13 16.06 -1.70
N TYR A 19 19.31 15.69 -1.22
CA TYR A 19 20.22 16.59 -0.52
C TYR A 19 21.63 16.48 -1.09
N ARG A 20 22.41 17.55 -0.98
CA ARG A 20 23.84 17.54 -1.33
C ARG A 20 24.66 17.07 -0.13
N THR A 21 25.57 16.14 -0.36
CA THR A 21 26.53 15.67 0.64
C THR A 21 27.68 16.66 0.78
N ALA A 22 28.46 16.54 1.86
CA ALA A 22 29.69 17.31 2.06
C ALA A 22 30.71 17.13 0.90
N THR A 23 30.62 16.01 0.18
CA THR A 23 31.43 15.70 -1.01
C THR A 23 30.85 16.23 -2.32
N GLY A 24 29.78 17.04 -2.28
CA GLY A 24 29.14 17.66 -3.44
C GLY A 24 28.20 16.74 -4.24
N LYS A 25 28.04 15.47 -3.84
CA LYS A 25 27.17 14.50 -4.52
C LYS A 25 25.71 14.64 -4.06
N SER A 26 24.76 14.38 -4.96
CA SER A 26 23.34 14.30 -4.63
C SER A 26 23.00 12.94 -4.02
N LYS A 27 22.25 12.91 -2.93
CA LYS A 27 21.73 11.69 -2.31
C LYS A 27 20.23 11.82 -2.06
N ALA A 28 19.48 10.83 -2.52
CA ALA A 28 18.04 10.71 -2.37
C ALA A 28 17.71 9.87 -1.12
N VAL A 29 16.78 10.34 -0.28
CA VAL A 29 16.34 9.62 0.92
C VAL A 29 14.84 9.61 1.09
N ASN A 30 14.36 8.40 1.35
CA ASN A 30 13.01 8.13 1.81
C ASN A 30 12.87 8.44 3.30
N SER A 31 11.67 8.85 3.71
CA SER A 31 11.37 9.03 5.13
C SER A 31 11.50 7.70 5.88
N ARG A 32 11.90 7.76 7.16
CA ARG A 32 11.96 6.59 8.04
C ARG A 32 10.61 5.86 8.10
N GLN A 33 9.51 6.63 8.10
CA GLN A 33 8.16 6.10 8.09
C GLN A 33 7.89 5.24 6.83
N SER A 34 8.25 5.75 5.64
CA SER A 34 8.05 5.02 4.39
C SER A 34 8.88 3.74 4.34
N ILE A 35 10.14 3.81 4.79
CA ILE A 35 11.04 2.65 4.87
C ILE A 35 10.46 1.57 5.79
N ASN A 36 10.01 1.95 6.98
CA ASN A 36 9.43 1.02 7.94
C ASN A 36 8.13 0.40 7.42
N TYR A 37 7.28 1.21 6.80
CA TYR A 37 6.03 0.72 6.23
C TYR A 37 6.27 -0.34 5.15
N LYS A 38 7.20 -0.10 4.22
CA LYS A 38 7.57 -1.10 3.20
C LYS A 38 8.08 -2.41 3.80
N ARG A 39 8.77 -2.38 4.94
CA ARG A 39 9.19 -3.60 5.65
C ARG A 39 8.00 -4.38 6.21
N ILE A 40 7.00 -3.68 6.75
CA ILE A 40 5.77 -4.31 7.27
C ILE A 40 5.00 -4.97 6.12
N VAL A 41 4.82 -4.26 4.99
CA VAL A 41 4.18 -4.81 3.79
C VAL A 41 4.92 -6.04 3.29
N LYS A 42 6.25 -5.97 3.17
CA LYS A 42 7.09 -7.10 2.78
C LYS A 42 6.94 -8.31 3.71
N TYR A 43 6.89 -8.08 5.03
CA TYR A 43 6.70 -9.16 6.00
C TYR A 43 5.32 -9.81 5.87
N ALA A 44 4.26 -9.02 5.70
CA ALA A 44 2.90 -9.54 5.49
C ALA A 44 2.82 -10.40 4.23
N ALA A 45 3.39 -9.93 3.12
CA ALA A 45 3.44 -10.67 1.86
C ALA A 45 4.23 -11.98 2.00
N LEU A 46 5.44 -11.94 2.57
CA LEU A 46 6.27 -13.14 2.76
C LEU A 46 5.62 -14.17 3.71
N SER A 47 4.97 -13.70 4.78
CA SER A 47 4.24 -14.58 5.69
C SER A 47 3.18 -15.36 4.94
N GLU A 48 2.41 -14.70 4.08
CA GLU A 48 1.36 -15.35 3.31
C GLU A 48 1.90 -16.25 2.20
N MET A 49 2.93 -15.81 1.47
CA MET A 49 3.62 -16.66 0.49
C MET A 49 4.14 -17.96 1.13
N ASN A 50 4.76 -17.87 2.30
CA ASN A 50 5.30 -19.03 3.00
C ASN A 50 4.20 -20.01 3.43
N LYS A 51 3.06 -19.52 3.93
CA LYS A 51 1.93 -20.39 4.28
C LYS A 51 1.41 -21.16 3.06
N GLN A 52 1.36 -20.49 1.92
CA GLN A 52 0.89 -21.08 0.66
C GLN A 52 2.00 -21.79 -0.13
N GLN A 53 3.23 -21.84 0.39
CA GLN A 53 4.41 -22.39 -0.28
C GLN A 53 4.67 -21.79 -1.67
N LEU A 54 4.34 -20.50 -1.83
CA LEU A 54 4.54 -19.76 -3.06
C LEU A 54 5.97 -19.24 -3.16
N THR A 55 6.45 -19.16 -4.40
CA THR A 55 7.72 -18.51 -4.73
C THR A 55 7.46 -17.29 -5.60
N MET A 56 8.48 -16.45 -5.74
CA MET A 56 8.40 -15.26 -6.59
C MET A 56 8.17 -15.65 -8.05
N THR A 57 7.18 -15.03 -8.69
CA THR A 57 6.79 -15.33 -10.09
C THR A 57 7.39 -14.34 -11.07
N ASP A 58 7.59 -14.77 -12.33
CA ASP A 58 7.97 -13.94 -13.49
C ASP A 58 6.86 -13.79 -14.53
N ARG A 59 5.65 -14.27 -14.22
CA ARG A 59 4.47 -14.17 -15.09
C ARG A 59 3.74 -12.82 -14.96
N PRO A 60 2.90 -12.45 -15.94
CA PRO A 60 2.05 -11.26 -15.85
C PRO A 60 1.08 -11.34 -14.66
N LEU A 61 0.81 -10.20 -14.05
CA LEU A 61 0.02 -10.07 -12.84
C LEU A 61 -1.09 -9.04 -12.98
N ALA A 62 -2.22 -9.33 -12.34
CA ALA A 62 -3.22 -8.36 -11.96
C ALA A 62 -3.11 -8.09 -10.45
N MET A 63 -3.18 -6.82 -10.04
CA MET A 63 -3.13 -6.41 -8.65
C MET A 63 -4.33 -5.53 -8.28
N SER A 64 -4.92 -5.80 -7.12
CA SER A 64 -6.03 -5.04 -6.55
C SER A 64 -5.64 -4.51 -5.17
N LEU A 65 -5.76 -3.21 -4.98
CA LEU A 65 -5.39 -2.51 -3.75
C LEU A 65 -6.58 -1.72 -3.20
N THR A 66 -7.01 -2.09 -2.00
CA THR A 66 -8.04 -1.36 -1.24
C THR A 66 -7.41 -0.76 0.00
N PHE A 67 -7.28 0.57 0.00
CA PHE A 67 -6.76 1.32 1.13
C PHE A 67 -7.90 1.76 2.06
N VAL A 68 -7.98 1.13 3.23
CA VAL A 68 -9.08 1.35 4.18
C VAL A 68 -8.62 2.25 5.31
N PHE A 69 -9.40 3.30 5.56
CA PHE A 69 -9.13 4.26 6.62
C PHE A 69 -10.27 4.29 7.65
N ALA A 70 -9.93 4.22 8.93
CA ALA A 70 -10.89 4.40 10.00
C ALA A 70 -11.40 5.87 10.04
N PRO A 71 -12.71 6.09 10.22
CA PRO A 71 -13.25 7.41 10.50
C PRO A 71 -12.57 8.03 11.74
N PRO A 72 -12.25 9.33 11.72
CA PRO A 72 -11.74 10.01 12.91
C PRO A 72 -12.70 9.86 14.09
N LYS A 73 -12.16 9.64 15.30
CA LYS A 73 -12.95 9.57 16.54
C LYS A 73 -13.77 10.84 16.82
N SER A 74 -13.35 11.97 16.26
CA SER A 74 -14.05 13.26 16.36
C SER A 74 -15.25 13.38 15.41
N TYR A 75 -15.51 12.39 14.56
CA TYR A 75 -16.71 12.40 13.73
C TYR A 75 -17.97 12.32 14.60
N THR A 76 -18.91 13.20 14.34
CA THR A 76 -20.23 13.16 14.96
C THR A 76 -21.00 11.92 14.51
N LYS A 77 -22.02 11.50 15.27
CA LYS A 77 -22.90 10.38 14.90
C LYS A 77 -23.44 10.52 13.47
N LYS A 78 -23.88 11.73 13.09
CA LYS A 78 -24.35 12.03 11.73
C LYS A 78 -23.30 11.73 10.66
N LYS A 79 -22.04 12.13 10.88
CA LYS A 79 -20.95 11.83 9.94
C LYS A 79 -20.64 10.35 9.87
N LEU A 80 -20.68 9.63 10.99
CA LEU A 80 -20.46 8.19 11.02
C LEU A 80 -21.56 7.44 10.24
N GLU A 81 -22.82 7.85 10.37
CA GLU A 81 -23.91 7.27 9.57
C GLU A 81 -23.76 7.57 8.07
N ALA A 82 -23.36 8.80 7.71
CA ALA A 82 -23.06 9.15 6.32
C ALA A 82 -21.89 8.34 5.74
N VAL A 83 -20.90 7.97 6.56
CA VAL A 83 -19.83 7.04 6.15
C VAL A 83 -20.40 5.64 5.90
N LYS A 84 -21.22 5.12 6.82
CA LYS A 84 -21.82 3.78 6.71
C LYS A 84 -22.75 3.65 5.50
N SER A 85 -23.51 4.69 5.19
CA SER A 85 -24.40 4.74 4.01
C SER A 85 -23.64 4.93 2.69
N GLY A 86 -22.35 5.26 2.75
CA GLY A 86 -21.54 5.58 1.57
C GLY A 86 -21.80 6.98 1.00
N GLU A 87 -22.61 7.81 1.65
CA GLU A 87 -22.82 9.23 1.30
C GLU A 87 -21.51 10.01 1.48
N LEU A 88 -20.78 9.76 2.57
CA LEU A 88 -19.49 10.37 2.85
C LEU A 88 -18.35 9.43 2.45
N ARG A 89 -17.72 9.68 1.30
CA ARG A 89 -16.57 8.93 0.79
C ARG A 89 -15.23 9.48 1.27
N TYR A 90 -14.20 8.62 1.26
CA TYR A 90 -12.85 9.04 1.67
C TYR A 90 -12.15 9.84 0.57
N THR A 91 -12.06 11.16 0.76
CA THR A 91 -11.42 12.09 -0.18
C THR A 91 -10.16 12.76 0.39
N LYS A 92 -9.70 12.33 1.57
CA LYS A 92 -8.56 12.94 2.28
C LYS A 92 -7.22 12.46 1.72
N LYS A 93 -6.14 13.20 2.02
CA LYS A 93 -4.77 12.72 1.85
C LYS A 93 -4.54 11.44 2.69
N PRO A 94 -3.66 10.53 2.26
CA PRO A 94 -2.72 10.65 1.15
C PRO A 94 -3.31 10.41 -0.25
N ASP A 95 -2.54 10.76 -1.28
CA ASP A 95 -2.89 10.52 -2.68
C ASP A 95 -2.81 9.03 -3.03
N LEU A 96 -3.72 8.58 -3.89
CA LEU A 96 -3.91 7.16 -4.18
C LEU A 96 -2.72 6.54 -4.92
N ASP A 97 -2.09 7.29 -5.80
CA ASP A 97 -0.88 6.91 -6.53
C ASP A 97 0.32 6.67 -5.59
N ASN A 98 0.52 7.55 -4.61
CA ASN A 98 1.60 7.41 -3.63
C ASN A 98 1.35 6.25 -2.66
N LEU A 99 0.08 5.97 -2.34
CA LEU A 99 -0.31 4.78 -1.59
C LEU A 99 0.00 3.50 -2.39
N ALA A 100 -0.43 3.44 -3.64
CA ALA A 100 -0.16 2.32 -4.54
C ALA A 100 1.35 2.09 -4.67
N LYS A 101 2.13 3.16 -4.89
CA LYS A 101 3.59 3.09 -4.97
C LYS A 101 4.23 2.46 -3.74
N ALA A 102 3.71 2.70 -2.54
CA ALA A 102 4.27 2.10 -1.33
C ALA A 102 4.14 0.56 -1.32
N ILE A 103 3.02 0.05 -1.81
CA ILE A 103 2.77 -1.39 -1.91
C ILE A 103 3.57 -2.00 -3.06
N LEU A 104 3.56 -1.37 -4.23
CA LEU A 104 4.32 -1.81 -5.41
C LEU A 104 5.82 -1.89 -5.12
N ASP A 105 6.41 -0.82 -4.56
CA ASP A 105 7.82 -0.78 -4.18
C ASP A 105 8.18 -1.86 -3.13
N ALA A 106 7.23 -2.27 -2.28
CA ALA A 106 7.47 -3.26 -1.23
C ALA A 106 7.32 -4.71 -1.72
N CYS A 107 6.41 -4.96 -2.66
CA CYS A 107 6.19 -6.27 -3.27
C CYS A 107 7.24 -6.57 -4.35
N ASN A 108 7.88 -5.55 -4.92
CA ASN A 108 8.96 -5.72 -5.88
C ASN A 108 10.15 -6.49 -5.27
N ASN A 109 10.70 -7.44 -6.02
CA ASN A 109 11.73 -8.38 -5.56
C ASN A 109 11.33 -9.13 -4.26
N THR A 110 10.03 -9.34 -4.06
CA THR A 110 9.46 -10.07 -2.92
C THR A 110 8.40 -11.04 -3.41
N VAL A 111 7.32 -10.52 -4.02
CA VAL A 111 6.24 -11.33 -4.60
C VAL A 111 6.47 -11.59 -6.09
N TYR A 112 7.05 -10.61 -6.79
CA TYR A 112 7.39 -10.65 -8.22
C TYR A 112 8.78 -10.05 -8.46
N LYS A 113 9.39 -10.35 -9.61
CA LYS A 113 10.75 -9.90 -9.95
C LYS A 113 10.80 -8.41 -10.26
N ASP A 114 9.83 -7.92 -11.01
CA ASP A 114 9.81 -6.54 -11.49
C ASP A 114 8.37 -5.98 -11.56
N ASP A 115 8.20 -4.68 -11.32
CA ASP A 115 6.88 -4.04 -11.35
C ASP A 115 6.27 -3.97 -12.76
N SER A 116 7.10 -4.10 -13.81
CA SER A 116 6.65 -4.29 -15.19
C SER A 116 5.78 -5.54 -15.40
N GLN A 117 5.79 -6.51 -14.47
CA GLN A 117 4.90 -7.68 -14.54
C GLN A 117 3.43 -7.32 -14.25
N ILE A 118 3.15 -6.18 -13.62
CA ILE A 118 1.78 -5.79 -13.28
C ILE A 118 1.15 -5.11 -14.50
N ILE A 119 0.28 -5.84 -15.20
CA ILE A 119 -0.40 -5.34 -16.40
C ILE A 119 -1.81 -4.81 -16.13
N THR A 120 -2.37 -5.17 -14.98
CA THR A 120 -3.65 -4.64 -14.49
C THR A 120 -3.50 -4.19 -13.05
N LEU A 121 -3.86 -2.94 -12.76
CA LEU A 121 -3.82 -2.38 -11.41
C LEU A 121 -5.15 -1.70 -11.08
N SER A 122 -5.87 -2.25 -10.10
CA SER A 122 -7.06 -1.62 -9.52
C SER A 122 -6.68 -1.00 -8.17
N ILE A 123 -6.98 0.29 -8.01
CA ILE A 123 -6.65 1.05 -6.80
C ILE A 123 -7.89 1.81 -6.33
N ASN A 124 -8.22 1.67 -5.05
CA ASN A 124 -9.26 2.47 -4.42
C ASN A 124 -8.90 2.80 -2.96
N LYS A 125 -9.57 3.81 -2.40
CA LYS A 125 -9.50 4.10 -0.99
C LYS A 125 -10.88 4.40 -0.44
N GLU A 126 -11.12 3.95 0.78
CA GLU A 126 -12.44 4.04 1.38
C GLU A 126 -12.37 4.18 2.91
N TYR A 127 -13.52 4.48 3.50
CA TYR A 127 -13.67 4.35 4.93
C TYR A 127 -13.97 2.90 5.30
N GLY A 128 -13.46 2.45 6.43
CA GLY A 128 -13.85 1.15 7.01
C GLY A 128 -13.70 1.15 8.52
N HIS A 129 -13.92 -0.02 9.13
CA HIS A 129 -13.92 -0.12 10.59
C HIS A 129 -12.53 0.15 11.20
N THR A 130 -11.48 -0.39 10.59
CA THR A 130 -10.09 -0.22 11.03
C THR A 130 -9.19 0.18 9.88
N ASP A 131 -8.15 0.94 10.21
CA ASP A 131 -7.07 1.30 9.29
C ASP A 131 -6.32 0.05 8.80
N HIS A 132 -6.32 -0.23 7.49
CA HIS A 132 -5.53 -1.31 6.88
C HIS A 132 -5.42 -1.18 5.36
N VAL A 133 -4.63 -2.07 4.75
CA VAL A 133 -4.61 -2.28 3.28
C VAL A 133 -4.93 -3.73 2.99
N ALA A 134 -5.89 -3.96 2.10
CA ALA A 134 -6.09 -5.27 1.48
C ALA A 134 -5.37 -5.30 0.13
N VAL A 135 -4.57 -6.35 -0.07
CA VAL A 135 -3.77 -6.56 -1.28
C VAL A 135 -4.12 -7.91 -1.86
N GLU A 136 -4.54 -7.91 -3.12
CA GLU A 136 -4.77 -9.11 -3.92
C GLU A 136 -3.83 -9.08 -5.13
N ILE A 137 -3.14 -10.18 -5.38
CA ILE A 137 -2.29 -10.37 -6.55
C ILE A 137 -2.66 -11.69 -7.22
N THR A 138 -3.10 -11.60 -8.46
CA THR A 138 -3.50 -12.74 -9.28
C THR A 138 -2.54 -12.87 -10.44
N GLN A 139 -1.98 -14.07 -10.60
CA GLN A 139 -1.20 -14.41 -11.78
C GLN A 139 -2.15 -14.68 -12.94
N LEU A 140 -1.81 -14.14 -14.11
CA LEU A 140 -2.56 -14.30 -15.35
C LEU A 140 -2.00 -15.47 -16.18
#